data_AF-A0A5N5UG62-F1
#
_entry.id   AF-A0A5N5UG62-F1
#
_cell.length_a   1.000
_cell.length_b   1.000
_cell.length_c   1.000
_cell.angle_alpha   90.00
_cell.angle_beta   90.00
_cell.angle_gamma   90.00
#
_symmetry.space_group_name_H-M   'P 1'
#
loop_
_entity.id
_entity.type
_entity.pdbx_description
1 polymer ?
#
loop_
_entity_poly.entity_id
_entity_poly.type
_entity_poly.pdbx_seq_one_letter_code
_entity_poly.pdbx_strand_id
1 'polypeptide(L)'
;MVTLPASVLSGYERFSRYNSPYPAHDRGCAIDLYPGENGGPAPSPVAGEVIDTRTVRCPPRPYAVDTDHLILVDTGEHVARILHVDPAVGAGDEVAVGDSLGRLVRSGFFGRWVDDHVHLGFRAPDANPYRASGSLPLAVDCAVSPLAWDGTGEIVEVGETHVRLDTPVGGDGFAALASDEGIPLDGGLAHYTGAGTFGLSSGTLSLLGTEVATESDDGLVWRDVAVTVDGVDATGLSLFATQIEFGAKLVFHEGHDFVVGESVRVAIDETADPIRLG
;
A
#
# COMPACT_ATOMS: atom_id res chain seq x y z
N MET A 1 8.53 3.79 -17.99
CA MET A 1 7.46 3.32 -17.10
C MET A 1 7.44 1.81 -17.23
N VAL A 2 7.35 1.10 -16.11
CA VAL A 2 7.25 -0.36 -16.06
C VAL A 2 5.80 -0.73 -15.76
N THR A 3 5.23 -1.70 -16.47
CA THR A 3 3.84 -2.13 -16.26
C THR A 3 3.82 -3.55 -15.71
N LEU A 4 3.20 -3.73 -14.54
CA LEU A 4 2.97 -5.06 -13.97
C LEU A 4 1.67 -5.66 -14.52
N PRO A 5 1.69 -6.88 -15.08
CA PRO A 5 0.50 -7.52 -15.63
C PRO A 5 -0.41 -8.04 -14.51
N ALA A 6 -1.72 -8.12 -14.79
CA ALA A 6 -2.70 -8.71 -13.88
C ALA A 6 -2.31 -10.12 -13.38
N SER A 7 -1.63 -10.91 -14.21
CA SER A 7 -1.21 -12.28 -13.86
C SER A 7 -0.15 -12.33 -12.75
N VAL A 8 0.65 -11.28 -12.59
CA VAL A 8 1.55 -11.15 -11.42
C VAL A 8 0.72 -10.75 -10.20
N LEU A 9 -0.15 -9.75 -10.36
CA LEU A 9 -0.95 -9.21 -9.25
C LEU A 9 -1.92 -10.24 -8.68
N SER A 10 -2.46 -11.16 -9.49
CA SER A 10 -3.35 -12.23 -9.02
C SER A 10 -2.71 -13.18 -8.01
N GLY A 11 -1.38 -13.18 -7.88
CA GLY A 11 -0.66 -13.91 -6.84
C GLY A 11 -0.69 -13.27 -5.45
N TYR A 12 -1.30 -12.10 -5.30
CA TYR A 12 -1.33 -11.32 -4.05
C TYR A 12 -2.76 -10.97 -3.65
N GLU A 13 -3.08 -10.99 -2.36
CA GLU A 13 -4.42 -10.64 -1.87
C GLU A 13 -4.71 -9.14 -1.99
N ARG A 14 -3.68 -8.31 -1.82
CA ARG A 14 -3.77 -6.84 -1.84
C ARG A 14 -2.58 -6.21 -2.53
N PHE A 15 -2.76 -5.00 -3.04
CA PHE A 15 -1.65 -4.15 -3.46
C PHE A 15 -1.96 -2.66 -3.31
N SER A 16 -0.90 -1.86 -3.20
CA SER A 16 -0.98 -0.40 -3.22
C SER A 16 0.29 0.21 -3.81
N ARG A 17 0.14 1.29 -4.58
CA ARG A 17 1.27 2.09 -5.08
C ARG A 17 1.52 3.33 -4.24
N TYR A 18 0.52 3.82 -3.50
CA TYR A 18 0.58 5.12 -2.82
C TYR A 18 0.43 5.05 -1.29
N ASN A 19 0.10 3.89 -0.70
CA ASN A 19 -0.17 3.75 0.74
C ASN A 19 1.10 3.50 1.56
N SER A 20 2.06 4.42 1.46
CA SER A 20 3.34 4.34 2.15
C SER A 20 3.95 5.74 2.28
N PRO A 21 4.68 6.05 3.37
CA PRO A 21 5.27 7.38 3.58
C PRO A 21 6.55 7.61 2.75
N TYR A 22 7.01 6.60 2.00
CA TYR A 22 8.30 6.67 1.33
C TYR A 22 8.21 7.34 -0.05
N PRO A 23 9.16 8.19 -0.45
CA PRO A 23 9.09 8.98 -1.69
C PRO A 23 8.94 8.21 -3.01
N ALA A 24 9.18 6.90 -3.01
CA ALA A 24 8.90 6.07 -4.18
C ALA A 24 7.40 5.93 -4.43
N HIS A 25 6.58 5.96 -3.39
CA HIS A 25 5.13 5.81 -3.45
C HIS A 25 4.44 7.12 -3.81
N ASP A 26 4.97 8.28 -3.39
CA ASP A 26 4.41 9.60 -3.74
C ASP A 26 4.21 9.80 -5.25
N ARG A 27 5.03 9.14 -6.07
CA ARG A 27 5.00 9.26 -7.54
C ARG A 27 4.67 7.95 -8.25
N GLY A 28 4.13 6.96 -7.54
CA GLY A 28 3.80 5.65 -8.11
C GLY A 28 5.01 4.95 -8.74
N CYS A 29 6.21 5.12 -8.16
CA CYS A 29 7.45 4.46 -8.60
C CYS A 29 7.76 3.19 -7.80
N ALA A 30 6.84 2.75 -6.95
CA ALA A 30 6.90 1.48 -6.24
C ALA A 30 5.49 0.91 -6.04
N ILE A 31 5.43 -0.35 -5.67
CA ILE A 31 4.21 -1.06 -5.32
C ILE A 31 4.49 -2.00 -4.16
N ASP A 32 3.59 -2.00 -3.19
CA ASP A 32 3.56 -2.95 -2.09
C ASP A 32 2.55 -4.04 -2.43
N LEU A 33 3.01 -5.30 -2.41
CA LEU A 33 2.27 -6.48 -2.81
C LEU A 33 2.11 -7.39 -1.59
N TYR A 34 0.88 -7.65 -1.19
CA TYR A 34 0.56 -8.34 0.08
C TYR A 34 0.16 -9.79 -0.23
N PRO A 35 1.00 -10.79 0.10
CA PRO A 35 0.70 -12.20 -0.17
C PRO A 35 -0.35 -12.81 0.77
N GLY A 36 -0.67 -12.12 1.87
CA GLY A 36 -1.71 -12.49 2.83
C GLY A 36 -1.19 -12.69 4.24
N GLU A 37 -0.50 -13.80 4.50
CA GLU A 37 -0.01 -14.15 5.84
C GLU A 37 1.23 -13.32 6.25
N ASN A 38 1.15 -12.61 7.38
CA ASN A 38 2.29 -11.92 7.99
C ASN A 38 3.41 -12.92 8.34
N GLY A 39 4.66 -12.60 7.99
CA GLY A 39 5.79 -13.53 8.07
C GLY A 39 5.69 -14.77 7.17
N GLY A 40 4.70 -14.83 6.26
CA GLY A 40 4.47 -15.93 5.33
C GLY A 40 5.52 -15.99 4.21
N PRO A 41 5.34 -16.90 3.24
CA PRO A 41 6.18 -16.97 2.05
C PRO A 41 6.10 -15.68 1.23
N ALA A 42 7.23 -15.25 0.67
CA ALA A 42 7.31 -14.11 -0.25
C ALA A 42 7.40 -14.62 -1.69
N PRO A 43 6.28 -14.72 -2.44
CA PRO A 43 6.34 -15.08 -3.86
C PRO A 43 7.03 -13.96 -4.67
N SER A 44 7.80 -14.34 -5.68
CA SER A 44 8.50 -13.38 -6.54
C SER A 44 7.52 -12.69 -7.48
N PRO A 45 7.48 -11.35 -7.54
CA PRO A 45 6.67 -10.62 -8.52
C PRO A 45 7.31 -10.57 -9.92
N VAL A 46 8.53 -11.04 -10.07
CA VAL A 46 9.31 -10.96 -11.31
C VAL A 46 10.01 -12.28 -11.60
N ALA A 47 10.38 -12.49 -12.86
CA ALA A 47 11.29 -13.56 -13.25
C ALA A 47 12.65 -12.97 -13.64
N GLY A 48 13.72 -13.72 -13.40
CA GLY A 48 15.08 -13.31 -13.76
C GLY A 48 16.15 -13.91 -12.84
N GLU A 49 17.38 -13.44 -13.02
CA GLU A 49 18.54 -13.84 -12.23
C GLU A 49 18.67 -12.94 -11.01
N VAL A 50 18.80 -13.52 -9.81
CA VAL A 50 19.15 -12.78 -8.60
C VAL A 50 20.61 -12.32 -8.73
N ILE A 51 20.86 -11.01 -8.68
CA ILE A 51 22.21 -10.45 -8.87
C ILE A 51 22.92 -10.08 -7.56
N ASP A 52 22.18 -9.75 -6.50
CA ASP A 52 22.73 -9.49 -5.17
C ASP A 52 21.63 -9.58 -4.11
N THR A 53 22.01 -9.89 -2.87
CA THR A 53 21.17 -9.71 -1.69
C THR A 53 21.94 -8.93 -0.62
N ARG A 54 21.27 -7.97 0.03
CA ARG A 54 21.87 -7.14 1.08
C ARG A 54 21.01 -7.09 2.30
N THR A 55 21.66 -7.08 3.46
CA THR A 55 21.02 -6.83 4.74
C THR A 55 21.30 -5.40 5.20
N VAL A 56 20.28 -4.70 5.66
CA VAL A 56 20.35 -3.32 6.17
C VAL A 56 19.73 -3.25 7.56
N ARG A 57 20.13 -2.27 8.37
CA ARG A 57 19.51 -2.07 9.68
C ARG A 57 18.19 -1.30 9.55
N CYS A 58 17.20 -1.73 10.32
CA CYS A 58 15.93 -1.05 10.48
C CYS A 58 16.01 0.05 11.56
N PRO A 59 15.11 1.05 11.51
CA PRO A 59 14.77 1.83 12.68
C PRO A 59 14.32 0.90 13.83
N PRO A 60 14.76 1.12 15.07
CA PRO A 60 14.36 0.27 16.18
C PRO A 60 12.86 0.46 16.48
N ARG A 61 12.10 -0.63 16.39
CA ARG A 61 10.70 -0.70 16.81
C ARG A 61 10.51 -1.95 17.67
N PRO A 62 9.74 -1.89 18.77
CA PRO A 62 9.56 -3.03 19.68
C PRO A 62 8.79 -4.20 19.05
N TYR A 63 8.06 -3.94 17.96
CA TYR A 63 7.23 -4.91 17.24
C TYR A 63 7.88 -5.42 15.94
N ALA A 64 9.13 -5.05 15.64
CA ALA A 64 9.78 -5.31 14.36
C ALA A 64 11.18 -5.93 14.52
N VAL A 65 11.66 -6.57 13.48
CA VAL A 65 13.04 -7.06 13.40
C VAL A 65 14.03 -5.90 13.26
N ASP A 66 15.28 -6.12 13.66
CA ASP A 66 16.36 -5.13 13.66
C ASP A 66 17.03 -4.95 12.29
N THR A 67 16.81 -5.88 11.36
CA THR A 67 17.31 -5.82 9.99
C THR A 67 16.24 -6.08 8.94
N ASP A 68 16.45 -5.48 7.78
CA ASP A 68 15.69 -5.70 6.55
C ASP A 68 16.62 -6.17 5.45
N HIS A 69 16.05 -6.56 4.31
CA HIS A 69 16.83 -7.06 3.20
C HIS A 69 16.41 -6.42 1.88
N LEU A 70 17.37 -6.34 0.96
CA LEU A 70 17.20 -5.97 -0.43
C LEU A 70 17.62 -7.16 -1.29
N ILE A 71 16.72 -7.63 -2.14
CA ILE A 71 16.99 -8.59 -3.19
C ILE A 71 16.99 -7.83 -4.52
N LEU A 72 18.02 -8.02 -5.32
CA LEU A 72 18.11 -7.47 -6.66
C LEU A 72 17.94 -8.60 -7.68
N VAL A 73 17.02 -8.42 -8.62
CA VAL A 73 16.78 -9.37 -9.71
C VAL A 73 16.95 -8.65 -11.04
N ASP A 74 17.80 -9.17 -11.91
CA ASP A 74 17.91 -8.73 -13.30
C ASP A 74 16.82 -9.40 -14.14
N THR A 75 15.88 -8.60 -14.63
CA THR A 75 14.77 -9.07 -15.46
C THR A 75 15.09 -9.01 -16.96
N GLY A 76 16.36 -8.77 -17.32
CA GLY A 76 16.85 -8.53 -18.67
C GLY A 76 16.67 -7.07 -19.13
N GLU A 77 15.48 -6.50 -18.92
CA GLU A 77 15.20 -5.08 -19.28
C GLU A 77 15.48 -4.10 -18.13
N HIS A 78 15.33 -4.56 -16.89
CA HIS A 78 15.38 -3.72 -15.70
C HIS A 78 16.02 -4.49 -14.54
N VAL A 79 16.47 -3.76 -13.52
CA VAL A 79 16.79 -4.36 -12.23
C VAL A 79 15.63 -4.13 -11.28
N ALA A 80 14.96 -5.21 -10.87
CA ALA A 80 13.95 -5.18 -9.82
C ALA A 80 14.63 -5.10 -8.45
N ARG A 81 14.14 -4.19 -7.61
CA ARG A 81 14.49 -4.04 -6.20
C ARG A 81 13.33 -4.56 -5.39
N ILE A 82 13.59 -5.58 -4.59
CA ILE A 82 12.60 -6.23 -3.73
C ILE A 82 13.06 -6.07 -2.29
N LEU A 83 12.20 -5.50 -1.43
CA LEU A 83 12.48 -5.32 -0.01
C LEU A 83 11.52 -6.16 0.85
N HIS A 84 11.81 -6.22 2.15
CA HIS A 84 10.94 -6.80 3.17
C HIS A 84 10.78 -8.33 3.09
N VAL A 85 11.84 -8.99 2.63
CA VAL A 85 11.92 -10.46 2.53
C VAL A 85 13.25 -10.94 3.11
N ASP A 86 13.23 -11.80 4.12
CA ASP A 86 14.40 -12.59 4.55
C ASP A 86 14.73 -13.61 3.46
N PRO A 87 15.83 -13.43 2.71
CA PRO A 87 16.03 -14.11 1.44
C PRO A 87 16.43 -15.58 1.63
N ALA A 88 15.76 -16.47 0.91
CA ALA A 88 16.16 -17.86 0.70
C ALA A 88 16.92 -18.08 -0.63
N VAL A 89 17.14 -16.99 -1.39
CA VAL A 89 17.84 -16.94 -2.67
C VAL A 89 19.13 -16.13 -2.56
N GLY A 90 20.08 -16.38 -3.46
CA GLY A 90 21.37 -15.69 -3.53
C GLY A 90 21.77 -15.35 -4.97
N ALA A 91 22.89 -14.65 -5.11
CA ALA A 91 23.39 -14.23 -6.42
C ALA A 91 23.66 -15.45 -7.33
N GLY A 92 23.15 -15.38 -8.57
CA GLY A 92 23.21 -16.44 -9.59
C GLY A 92 22.03 -17.41 -9.57
N ASP A 93 21.10 -17.30 -8.61
CA ASP A 93 19.86 -18.09 -8.62
C ASP A 93 18.87 -17.53 -9.66
N GLU A 94 18.21 -18.42 -10.39
CA GLU A 94 17.13 -18.07 -11.32
C GLU A 94 15.78 -18.21 -10.60
N VAL A 95 14.92 -17.20 -10.72
CA VAL A 95 13.56 -17.22 -10.16
C VAL A 95 12.52 -17.00 -11.25
N ALA A 96 11.41 -17.71 -11.16
CA ALA A 96 10.20 -17.42 -11.92
C ALA A 96 9.21 -16.57 -11.09
N VAL A 97 8.24 -15.95 -11.76
CA VAL A 97 7.11 -15.31 -11.09
C VAL A 97 6.38 -16.36 -10.23
N GLY A 98 6.16 -16.04 -8.96
CA GLY A 98 5.51 -16.91 -7.98
C GLY A 98 6.47 -17.81 -7.20
N ASP A 99 7.72 -17.97 -7.63
CA ASP A 99 8.71 -18.72 -6.85
C ASP A 99 8.98 -18.01 -5.52
N SER A 100 9.26 -18.79 -4.46
CA SER A 100 9.54 -18.19 -3.16
C SER A 100 10.91 -17.53 -3.15
N LEU A 101 10.94 -16.24 -2.81
CA LEU A 101 12.16 -15.48 -2.53
C LEU A 101 12.67 -15.70 -1.10
N GLY A 102 11.86 -16.32 -0.24
CA GLY A 102 12.09 -16.43 1.19
C GLY A 102 10.81 -16.14 1.98
N ARG A 103 10.96 -15.48 3.14
CA ARG A 103 9.84 -15.15 4.03
C ARG A 103 9.72 -13.65 4.26
N LEU A 104 8.50 -13.16 4.38
CA LEU A 104 8.26 -11.75 4.71
C LEU A 104 8.87 -11.39 6.08
N VAL A 105 9.39 -10.17 6.22
CA VAL A 105 9.88 -9.65 7.50
C VAL A 105 9.01 -8.52 8.02
N ARG A 106 8.78 -8.54 9.33
CA ARG A 106 8.16 -7.41 10.04
C ARG A 106 9.14 -6.26 10.17
N SER A 107 9.24 -5.42 9.14
CA SER A 107 10.24 -4.36 9.05
C SER A 107 10.01 -3.20 10.02
N GLY A 108 11.10 -2.64 10.58
CA GLY A 108 11.03 -1.43 11.41
C GLY A 108 10.69 -0.15 10.63
N PHE A 109 10.67 -0.22 9.30
CA PHE A 109 10.15 0.81 8.42
C PHE A 109 8.62 0.85 8.37
N PHE A 110 7.93 -0.18 8.86
CA PHE A 110 6.47 -0.25 8.82
C PHE A 110 5.79 0.48 9.98
N GLY A 111 4.68 1.15 9.64
CA GLY A 111 3.65 1.53 10.62
C GLY A 111 2.99 0.29 11.22
N ARG A 112 2.56 0.38 12.48
CA ARG A 112 2.02 -0.78 13.20
C ARG A 112 0.75 -1.38 12.56
N TRP A 113 -0.01 -0.56 11.82
CA TRP A 113 -1.23 -0.96 11.07
C TRP A 113 -0.95 -1.59 9.71
N VAL A 114 0.28 -1.52 9.21
CA VAL A 114 0.66 -2.07 7.91
C VAL A 114 0.86 -3.57 8.05
N ASP A 115 0.35 -4.37 7.12
CA ASP A 115 0.67 -5.80 7.06
C ASP A 115 2.00 -6.03 6.34
N ASP A 116 2.64 -7.17 6.59
CA ASP A 116 3.88 -7.52 5.92
C ASP A 116 3.62 -7.74 4.42
N HIS A 117 4.51 -7.21 3.58
CA HIS A 117 4.34 -7.18 2.13
C HIS A 117 5.68 -7.23 1.42
N VAL A 118 5.65 -7.57 0.13
CA VAL A 118 6.77 -7.43 -0.79
C VAL A 118 6.72 -6.02 -1.36
N HIS A 119 7.73 -5.20 -1.08
CA HIS A 119 7.90 -3.92 -1.76
C HIS A 119 8.70 -4.13 -3.05
N LEU A 120 8.20 -3.61 -4.16
CA LEU A 120 8.81 -3.73 -5.48
C LEU A 120 9.00 -2.35 -6.13
N GLY A 121 10.21 -2.11 -6.64
CA GLY A 121 10.50 -1.00 -7.55
C GLY A 121 11.52 -1.40 -8.61
N PHE A 122 11.61 -0.64 -9.70
CA PHE A 122 12.50 -0.95 -10.82
C PHE A 122 13.59 0.11 -11.01
N ARG A 123 14.72 -0.30 -11.55
CA ARG A 123 15.84 0.56 -11.97
C ARG A 123 16.17 0.28 -13.44
N ALA A 124 16.65 1.31 -14.13
CA ALA A 124 17.35 1.10 -15.39
C ALA A 124 18.62 0.24 -15.12
N PRO A 125 19.04 -0.62 -16.06
CA PRO A 125 20.17 -1.53 -15.85
C PRO A 125 21.50 -0.86 -15.50
N ASP A 126 21.72 0.37 -15.96
CA ASP A 126 22.93 1.17 -15.73
C ASP A 126 22.84 2.06 -14.48
N ALA A 127 21.66 2.18 -13.87
CA ALA A 127 21.45 2.97 -12.67
C ALA A 127 21.98 2.22 -11.43
N ASN A 128 22.36 2.96 -10.38
CA ASN A 128 22.80 2.34 -9.12
C ASN A 128 21.61 1.62 -8.45
N PRO A 129 21.61 0.27 -8.39
CA PRO A 129 20.46 -0.48 -7.92
C PRO A 129 20.37 -0.53 -6.40
N TYR A 130 21.30 0.10 -5.67
CA TYR A 130 21.35 0.11 -4.20
C TYR A 130 20.78 1.39 -3.59
N ARG A 131 20.62 2.48 -4.36
CA ARG A 131 20.01 3.72 -3.85
C ARG A 131 18.51 3.54 -3.63
N ALA A 132 18.02 4.00 -2.48
CA ALA A 132 16.60 4.02 -2.15
C ALA A 132 15.78 4.83 -3.18
N SER A 133 16.32 5.97 -3.63
CA SER A 133 15.72 6.80 -4.68
C SER A 133 16.10 6.35 -6.10
N GLY A 134 15.36 6.86 -7.09
CA GLY A 134 15.62 6.63 -8.51
C GLY A 134 14.79 5.51 -9.13
N SER A 135 13.69 5.10 -8.50
CA SER A 135 12.77 4.14 -9.09
C SER A 135 12.08 4.68 -10.33
N LEU A 136 11.95 3.83 -11.34
CA LEU A 136 11.15 4.11 -12.52
C LEU A 136 9.65 4.13 -12.16
N PRO A 137 8.84 4.98 -12.82
CA PRO A 137 7.39 4.97 -12.65
C PRO A 137 6.79 3.60 -12.97
N LEU A 138 5.80 3.19 -12.18
CA LEU A 138 5.15 1.88 -12.25
C LEU A 138 3.64 2.03 -12.50
N ALA A 139 3.16 1.30 -13.49
CA ALA A 139 1.74 1.12 -13.77
C ALA A 139 1.31 -0.33 -13.50
N VAL A 140 0.01 -0.51 -13.25
CA VAL A 140 -0.62 -1.83 -13.14
C VAL A 140 -1.56 -2.01 -14.32
N ASP A 141 -1.47 -3.14 -15.01
CA ASP A 141 -2.43 -3.55 -16.04
C ASP A 141 -3.45 -4.49 -15.42
N CYS A 142 -4.26 -3.94 -14.50
CA CYS A 142 -5.27 -4.65 -13.75
C CYS A 142 -6.47 -3.73 -13.49
N ALA A 143 -7.66 -4.21 -13.80
CA ALA A 143 -8.89 -3.51 -13.49
C ALA A 143 -9.17 -3.60 -11.99
N VAL A 144 -9.50 -2.45 -11.38
CA VAL A 144 -9.92 -2.37 -9.97
C VAL A 144 -11.36 -1.87 -9.93
N SER A 145 -12.24 -2.69 -9.35
CA SER A 145 -13.66 -2.42 -9.21
C SER A 145 -13.90 -1.35 -8.12
N PRO A 146 -14.70 -0.31 -8.38
CA PRO A 146 -15.00 0.72 -7.38
C PRO A 146 -16.01 0.21 -6.34
N LEU A 147 -15.74 0.47 -5.07
CA LEU A 147 -16.65 0.21 -3.96
C LEU A 147 -17.17 1.52 -3.38
N ALA A 148 -18.44 1.83 -3.65
CA ALA A 148 -19.12 2.95 -3.02
C ALA A 148 -19.37 2.65 -1.54
N TRP A 149 -19.25 3.67 -0.70
CA TRP A 149 -19.41 3.55 0.75
C TRP A 149 -20.08 4.81 1.30
N ASP A 150 -20.97 4.63 2.26
CA ASP A 150 -21.72 5.73 2.89
C ASP A 150 -21.11 6.20 4.21
N GLY A 151 -19.92 5.67 4.55
CA GLY A 151 -19.20 6.00 5.76
C GLY A 151 -19.63 5.17 6.97
N THR A 152 -20.53 4.20 6.83
CA THR A 152 -21.02 3.40 7.97
C THR A 152 -20.60 1.94 7.87
N GLY A 153 -20.42 1.27 9.02
CA GLY A 153 -20.09 -0.15 9.10
C GLY A 153 -19.98 -0.66 10.53
N GLU A 154 -19.97 -1.98 10.71
CA GLU A 154 -19.64 -2.64 11.97
C GLU A 154 -18.14 -2.96 12.01
N ILE A 155 -17.49 -2.73 13.14
CA ILE A 155 -16.09 -3.09 13.35
C ILE A 155 -15.97 -4.62 13.43
N VAL A 156 -15.27 -5.23 12.46
CA VAL A 156 -15.03 -6.68 12.41
C VAL A 156 -13.61 -7.08 12.78
N GLU A 157 -12.68 -6.11 12.79
CA GLU A 157 -11.29 -6.33 13.16
C GLU A 157 -10.76 -5.15 13.96
N VAL A 158 -9.99 -5.46 15.00
CA VAL A 158 -9.29 -4.48 15.84
C VAL A 158 -7.82 -4.90 15.94
N GLY A 159 -6.92 -4.03 15.50
CA GLY A 159 -5.50 -4.05 15.83
C GLY A 159 -5.18 -2.98 16.88
N GLU A 160 -3.91 -2.88 17.30
CA GLU A 160 -3.51 -1.85 18.29
C GLU A 160 -3.62 -0.41 17.75
N THR A 161 -3.54 -0.23 16.43
CA THR A 161 -3.51 1.09 15.77
C THR A 161 -4.41 1.16 14.54
N HIS A 162 -5.36 0.24 14.42
CA HIS A 162 -6.28 0.20 13.28
C HIS A 162 -7.55 -0.57 13.60
N VAL A 163 -8.62 -0.23 12.89
CA VAL A 163 -9.82 -1.06 12.82
C VAL A 163 -10.18 -1.31 11.36
N ARG A 164 -10.89 -2.41 11.10
CA ARG A 164 -11.49 -2.69 9.79
C ARG A 164 -12.99 -2.88 9.97
N LEU A 165 -13.76 -2.25 9.10
CA LEU A 165 -15.21 -2.38 9.04
C LEU A 165 -15.61 -3.56 8.17
N ASP A 166 -16.85 -4.02 8.29
CA ASP A 166 -17.45 -5.00 7.38
C ASP A 166 -17.77 -4.41 6.01
N THR A 167 -17.89 -3.09 5.89
CA THR A 167 -18.27 -2.37 4.66
C THR A 167 -17.18 -1.41 4.16
N PRO A 168 -17.18 -1.07 2.87
CA PRO A 168 -18.06 -1.61 1.83
C PRO A 168 -17.68 -3.05 1.45
N VAL A 169 -18.67 -3.79 0.94
CA VAL A 169 -18.52 -5.16 0.43
C VAL A 169 -18.76 -5.21 -1.07
N GLY A 170 -18.18 -6.22 -1.72
CA GLY A 170 -18.42 -6.52 -3.12
C GLY A 170 -17.17 -6.38 -3.98
N GLY A 171 -17.39 -6.25 -5.29
CA GLY A 171 -16.33 -6.21 -6.30
C GLY A 171 -16.02 -7.58 -6.90
N ASP A 172 -15.70 -7.57 -8.19
CA ASP A 172 -15.18 -8.75 -8.90
C ASP A 172 -13.67 -8.59 -9.07
N GLY A 173 -12.89 -9.60 -8.67
CA GLY A 173 -11.43 -9.53 -8.67
C GLY A 173 -10.92 -8.46 -7.71
N PHE A 174 -9.98 -7.63 -8.16
CA PHE A 174 -9.51 -6.52 -7.33
C PHE A 174 -10.57 -5.43 -7.21
N ALA A 175 -10.77 -4.93 -5.99
CA ALA A 175 -11.68 -3.86 -5.65
C ALA A 175 -11.02 -2.89 -4.65
N ALA A 176 -11.45 -1.63 -4.66
CA ALA A 176 -10.96 -0.61 -3.73
C ALA A 176 -12.07 0.39 -3.40
N LEU A 177 -11.93 1.06 -2.25
CA LEU A 177 -12.82 2.16 -1.87
C LEU A 177 -12.82 3.24 -2.96
N ALA A 178 -14.01 3.59 -3.44
CA ALA A 178 -14.18 4.59 -4.47
C ALA A 178 -14.45 5.97 -3.87
N SER A 179 -14.02 7.00 -4.61
CA SER A 179 -14.52 8.36 -4.44
C SER A 179 -16.03 8.42 -4.78
N ASP A 180 -16.67 9.53 -4.43
CA ASP A 180 -18.08 9.80 -4.73
C ASP A 180 -18.32 9.86 -6.26
N GLU A 181 -17.27 10.13 -7.04
CA GLU A 181 -17.26 10.09 -8.51
C GLU A 181 -17.09 8.68 -9.08
N GLY A 182 -16.98 7.66 -8.23
CA GLY A 182 -16.83 6.26 -8.62
C GLY A 182 -15.42 5.87 -9.04
N ILE A 183 -14.39 6.65 -8.65
CA ILE A 183 -12.99 6.37 -8.97
C ILE A 183 -12.33 5.63 -7.79
N PRO A 184 -11.78 4.42 -7.98
CA PRO A 184 -11.11 3.70 -6.90
C PRO A 184 -9.83 4.42 -6.45
N LEU A 185 -9.72 4.66 -5.15
CA LEU A 185 -8.65 5.42 -4.51
C LEU A 185 -7.51 4.53 -4.00
N ASP A 186 -6.30 5.08 -3.94
CA ASP A 186 -5.09 4.43 -3.42
C ASP A 186 -4.28 5.43 -2.57
N GLY A 187 -3.77 5.00 -1.42
CA GLY A 187 -2.95 5.85 -0.54
C GLY A 187 -3.40 5.89 0.93
N GLY A 188 -2.65 6.63 1.75
CA GLY A 188 -3.00 6.87 3.15
C GLY A 188 -3.71 8.21 3.32
N LEU A 189 -5.03 8.27 3.19
CA LEU A 189 -5.79 9.50 3.36
C LEU A 189 -6.08 9.73 4.85
N ALA A 190 -5.66 10.77 5.56
CA ALA A 190 -4.79 11.87 5.19
C ALA A 190 -3.33 11.62 5.60
N HIS A 191 -3.02 10.51 6.26
CA HIS A 191 -1.75 10.34 6.95
C HIS A 191 -0.51 10.12 6.07
N TYR A 192 -0.62 9.94 4.75
CA TYR A 192 0.51 9.91 3.83
C TYR A 192 0.40 11.01 2.78
N THR A 193 1.52 11.43 2.21
CA THR A 193 1.57 12.48 1.19
C THR A 193 1.10 11.98 -0.17
N GLY A 194 1.48 10.75 -0.53
CA GLY A 194 1.10 10.14 -1.80
C GLY A 194 -0.40 9.89 -1.93
N ALA A 195 -0.99 10.45 -2.99
CA ALA A 195 -2.37 10.20 -3.41
C ALA A 195 -2.40 9.56 -4.79
N GLY A 196 -3.22 8.52 -4.95
CA GLY A 196 -3.36 7.83 -6.22
C GLY A 196 -4.76 7.29 -6.45
N THR A 197 -4.95 6.77 -7.66
CA THR A 197 -6.17 6.11 -8.09
C THR A 197 -5.82 4.86 -8.91
N PHE A 198 -6.79 3.96 -9.03
CA PHE A 198 -6.73 2.82 -9.97
C PHE A 198 -7.54 3.06 -11.25
N GLY A 199 -8.07 4.27 -11.43
CA GLY A 199 -8.80 4.71 -12.62
C GLY A 199 -8.38 6.10 -13.06
N LEU A 200 -8.81 6.50 -14.26
CA LEU A 200 -8.60 7.87 -14.72
C LEU A 200 -9.49 8.82 -13.91
N SER A 201 -8.87 9.81 -13.27
CA SER A 201 -9.55 10.93 -12.64
C SER A 201 -9.30 12.21 -13.44
N SER A 202 -10.24 13.15 -13.40
CA SER A 202 -10.04 14.51 -13.88
C SER A 202 -10.61 15.48 -12.87
N GLY A 203 -9.82 16.47 -12.44
CA GLY A 203 -10.26 17.45 -11.45
C GLY A 203 -10.23 16.94 -10.00
N THR A 204 -11.22 17.34 -9.22
CA THR A 204 -11.29 17.08 -7.77
C THR A 204 -12.08 15.81 -7.50
N LEU A 205 -11.63 15.03 -6.51
CA LEU A 205 -12.30 13.83 -6.04
C LEU A 205 -12.83 14.03 -4.62
N SER A 206 -14.03 13.54 -4.38
CA SER A 206 -14.73 13.65 -3.10
C SER A 206 -14.90 12.29 -2.45
N LEU A 207 -14.95 12.25 -1.13
CA LEU A 207 -15.29 11.04 -0.39
C LEU A 207 -16.16 11.45 0.80
N LEU A 208 -17.33 10.81 0.93
CA LEU A 208 -18.32 11.13 1.96
C LEU A 208 -18.79 12.59 1.90
N GLY A 209 -18.85 13.17 0.69
CA GLY A 209 -19.32 14.53 0.44
C GLY A 209 -18.26 15.63 0.62
N THR A 210 -17.01 15.28 0.94
CA THR A 210 -15.91 16.21 1.16
C THR A 210 -14.84 16.04 0.09
N GLU A 211 -14.33 17.15 -0.47
CA GLU A 211 -13.23 17.12 -1.44
C GLU A 211 -11.94 16.62 -0.77
N VAL A 212 -11.50 15.42 -1.11
CA VAL A 212 -10.33 14.77 -0.47
C VAL A 212 -9.07 14.86 -1.31
N ALA A 213 -9.18 15.02 -2.63
CA ALA A 213 -8.02 15.06 -3.50
C ALA A 213 -8.21 15.99 -4.70
N THR A 214 -7.11 16.57 -5.19
CA THR A 214 -7.12 17.40 -6.41
C THR A 214 -5.97 17.02 -7.34
N GLU A 215 -6.21 17.16 -8.64
CA GLU A 215 -5.18 17.01 -9.66
C GLU A 215 -4.10 18.10 -9.54
N SER A 216 -2.88 17.72 -9.87
CA SER A 216 -1.66 18.54 -9.91
C SER A 216 -0.81 18.12 -11.11
N ASP A 217 0.23 18.90 -11.44
CA ASP A 217 1.12 18.60 -12.57
C ASP A 217 1.85 17.25 -12.42
N ASP A 218 2.06 16.78 -11.19
CA ASP A 218 2.78 15.55 -10.86
C ASP A 218 1.84 14.38 -10.48
N GLY A 219 0.53 14.52 -10.68
CA GLY A 219 -0.48 13.51 -10.36
C GLY A 219 -1.54 14.03 -9.39
N LEU A 220 -2.02 13.18 -8.48
CA LEU A 220 -3.04 13.56 -7.50
C LEU A 220 -2.39 13.98 -6.18
N VAL A 221 -2.97 14.97 -5.49
CA VAL A 221 -2.55 15.36 -4.14
C VAL A 221 -3.75 15.34 -3.19
N TRP A 222 -3.54 14.86 -1.97
CA TRP A 222 -4.57 14.95 -0.93
C TRP A 222 -4.80 16.40 -0.53
N ARG A 223 -6.07 16.75 -0.26
CA ARG A 223 -6.44 17.99 0.40
C ARG A 223 -6.27 17.84 1.91
N ASP A 224 -6.30 18.97 2.60
CA ASP A 224 -6.18 19.02 4.05
C ASP A 224 -7.54 18.69 4.67
N VAL A 225 -7.69 17.43 5.05
CA VAL A 225 -8.90 16.88 5.65
C VAL A 225 -8.58 16.12 6.93
N ALA A 226 -9.55 16.11 7.85
CA ALA A 226 -9.55 15.26 9.03
C ALA A 226 -10.53 14.10 8.82
N VAL A 227 -10.18 12.92 9.32
CA VAL A 227 -11.06 11.74 9.34
C VAL A 227 -11.47 11.49 10.77
N THR A 228 -12.76 11.32 11.02
CA THR A 228 -13.28 10.98 12.35
C THR A 228 -14.15 9.73 12.31
N VAL A 229 -14.19 8.99 13.42
CA VAL A 229 -15.07 7.84 13.64
C VAL A 229 -15.90 8.12 14.88
N ASP A 230 -17.21 8.30 14.72
CA ASP A 230 -18.14 8.77 15.77
C ASP A 230 -17.64 10.01 16.53
N GLY A 231 -16.97 10.92 15.81
CA GLY A 231 -16.39 12.16 16.34
C GLY A 231 -15.05 12.00 17.04
N VAL A 232 -14.47 10.79 17.06
CA VAL A 232 -13.09 10.54 17.52
C VAL A 232 -12.13 10.69 16.35
N ASP A 233 -11.06 11.45 16.51
CA ASP A 233 -10.06 11.66 15.46
C ASP A 233 -9.37 10.35 15.10
N ALA A 234 -9.41 10.01 13.81
CA ALA A 234 -8.57 9.00 13.20
C ALA A 234 -7.35 9.65 12.58
N THR A 235 -6.24 8.92 12.51
CA THR A 235 -5.09 9.31 11.69
C THR A 235 -5.45 9.31 10.21
N GLY A 236 -6.34 8.39 9.80
CA GLY A 236 -6.90 8.38 8.45
C GLY A 236 -7.48 7.02 8.03
N LEU A 237 -7.76 6.89 6.75
CA LEU A 237 -8.06 5.69 5.98
C LEU A 237 -6.80 5.14 5.30
N SER A 238 -6.65 3.82 5.34
CA SER A 238 -5.68 3.09 4.53
C SER A 238 -6.39 2.57 3.28
N LEU A 239 -6.03 3.11 2.11
CA LEU A 239 -6.67 2.82 0.82
C LEU A 239 -5.74 1.95 -0.04
N PHE A 240 -6.27 0.86 -0.58
CA PHE A 240 -5.55 -0.15 -1.36
C PHE A 240 -6.52 -0.95 -2.21
N ALA A 241 -6.00 -1.70 -3.19
CA ALA A 241 -6.78 -2.68 -3.93
C ALA A 241 -6.68 -4.06 -3.26
N THR A 242 -7.80 -4.80 -3.23
CA THR A 242 -7.85 -6.17 -2.71
C THR A 242 -8.74 -7.08 -3.53
N GLN A 243 -8.41 -8.37 -3.59
CA GLN A 243 -9.27 -9.42 -4.15
C GLN A 243 -9.86 -10.36 -3.09
N ILE A 244 -9.67 -10.03 -1.81
CA ILE A 244 -10.33 -10.69 -0.68
C ILE A 244 -11.41 -9.75 -0.10
N GLU A 245 -12.03 -10.11 1.02
CA GLU A 245 -12.99 -9.25 1.68
C GLU A 245 -12.36 -7.88 2.03
N PHE A 246 -12.96 -6.78 1.55
CA PHE A 246 -12.41 -5.43 1.67
C PHE A 246 -12.58 -4.87 3.08
N GLY A 247 -13.71 -4.23 3.38
CA GLY A 247 -13.87 -3.47 4.61
C GLY A 247 -12.97 -2.22 4.69
N ALA A 248 -13.56 -1.05 4.96
CA ALA A 248 -12.80 0.17 5.14
C ALA A 248 -11.84 0.02 6.34
N LYS A 249 -10.56 0.36 6.13
CA LYS A 249 -9.51 0.26 7.15
C LYS A 249 -9.15 1.65 7.68
N LEU A 250 -9.40 1.87 8.96
CA LEU A 250 -9.15 3.13 9.66
C LEU A 250 -7.87 2.98 10.51
N VAL A 251 -7.05 4.02 10.54
CA VAL A 251 -5.75 4.07 11.20
C VAL A 251 -5.81 5.03 12.38
N PHE A 252 -5.26 4.60 13.51
CA PHE A 252 -5.12 5.38 14.74
C PHE A 252 -3.69 5.21 15.26
N HIS A 253 -2.75 6.03 14.79
CA HIS A 253 -1.32 5.91 15.11
C HIS A 253 -1.03 5.87 16.62
N GLU A 254 -1.77 6.66 17.39
CA GLU A 254 -1.66 6.78 18.85
C GLU A 254 -2.48 5.71 19.62
N GLY A 255 -3.21 4.85 18.91
CA GLY A 255 -4.12 3.86 19.48
C GLY A 255 -5.57 4.34 19.56
N HIS A 256 -6.46 3.44 19.98
CA HIS A 256 -7.91 3.68 20.08
C HIS A 256 -8.58 2.73 21.09
N ASP A 257 -9.82 3.04 21.47
CA ASP A 257 -10.62 2.25 22.43
C ASP A 257 -11.75 1.44 21.77
N PHE A 258 -11.91 1.53 20.44
CA PHE A 258 -12.94 0.79 19.69
C PHE A 258 -12.84 -0.74 19.85
N VAL A 259 -13.98 -1.43 19.84
CA VAL A 259 -14.06 -2.89 19.93
C VAL A 259 -14.87 -3.52 18.79
N VAL A 260 -14.61 -4.80 18.53
CA VAL A 260 -15.36 -5.59 17.54
C VAL A 260 -16.85 -5.63 17.89
N GLY A 261 -17.70 -5.46 16.89
CA GLY A 261 -19.17 -5.45 17.01
C GLY A 261 -19.78 -4.05 17.19
N GLU A 262 -18.96 -3.00 17.30
CA GLU A 262 -19.45 -1.62 17.33
C GLU A 262 -19.84 -1.15 15.93
N SER A 263 -21.06 -0.62 15.79
CA SER A 263 -21.48 0.09 14.57
C SER A 263 -21.04 1.54 14.67
N VAL A 264 -20.27 2.00 13.68
CA VAL A 264 -19.67 3.34 13.68
C VAL A 264 -20.02 4.13 12.43
N ARG A 265 -19.89 5.45 12.51
CA ARG A 265 -19.96 6.37 11.38
C ARG A 265 -18.64 7.11 11.20
N VAL A 266 -18.10 7.04 10.00
CA VAL A 266 -16.95 7.79 9.55
C VAL A 266 -17.41 9.09 8.90
N ALA A 267 -16.71 10.18 9.21
CA ALA A 267 -16.89 11.47 8.58
C ALA A 267 -15.53 12.02 8.14
N ILE A 268 -15.55 12.86 7.10
CA ILE A 268 -14.38 13.56 6.59
C ILE A 268 -14.75 15.04 6.48
N ASP A 269 -13.94 15.89 7.07
CA ASP A 269 -14.17 17.34 7.09
C ASP A 269 -12.88 18.07 6.68
N GLU A 270 -13.02 19.21 6.02
CA GLU A 270 -11.88 20.09 5.75
C GLU A 270 -11.23 20.54 7.08
N THR A 271 -9.91 20.60 7.11
CA THR A 271 -9.16 21.06 8.29
C THR A 271 -7.98 21.94 7.89
N ALA A 272 -7.59 22.83 8.80
CA ALA A 272 -6.37 23.61 8.68
C ALA A 272 -5.15 22.95 9.36
N ASP A 273 -5.36 21.84 10.07
CA ASP A 273 -4.33 21.10 10.81
C ASP A 273 -4.41 19.59 10.49
N PRO A 274 -4.05 19.17 9.26
CA PRO A 274 -4.14 17.79 8.84
C PRO A 274 -3.02 16.94 9.45
N ILE A 275 -3.35 15.70 9.81
CA ILE A 275 -2.35 14.71 10.23
C ILE A 275 -1.59 14.22 8.99
N ARG A 276 -0.25 14.35 8.97
CA ARG A 276 0.65 13.77 7.95
C ARG A 276 1.81 13.03 8.64
N LEU A 277 1.98 11.76 8.34
CA LEU A 277 3.05 10.89 8.81
C LEU A 277 4.03 10.66 7.65
N GLY A 278 5.18 11.35 7.66
CA GLY A 278 6.18 11.22 6.60
C GLY A 278 7.14 12.39 6.56
#